data_AF-A0A847YH28-F1
#
_entry.id   AF-A0A847YH28-F1
#
_cell.length_a   1.000
_cell.length_b   1.000
_cell.length_c   1.000
_cell.angle_alpha   90.00
_cell.angle_beta   90.00
_cell.angle_gamma   90.00
#
_symmetry.space_group_name_H-M   'P 1'
#
loop_
_entity.id
_entity.type
_entity.pdbx_description
1 polymer ?
#
loop_
_entity_poly.entity_id
_entity_poly.type
_entity_poly.pdbx_seq_one_letter_code
_entity_poly.pdbx_strand_id
1 'polypeptide(L)'
;MTQVVQNKTQSKSSSAVGKKPPYKVADIGLADWGRREIEMAEKEMPGLMAIRRKYAASKPLRGARIAGCLHMTIETAVLIETFLELGAEVQWSSCNKFSTQDHAAAAIAARGVPVYAWKGETDEEYDWCIEQTLIFPNGEPLQLIVDDGGDLTAMVHKPAYA
;
A
#
# COMPACT_ATOMS: atom_id res chain seq x y z
N MET A 1 9.55 59.38 -3.31
CA MET A 1 8.39 58.47 -3.27
C MET A 1 8.80 57.17 -3.94
N THR A 2 9.30 56.23 -3.15
CA THR A 2 9.85 54.96 -3.63
C THR A 2 8.73 53.92 -3.60
N GLN A 3 8.28 53.43 -4.76
CA GLN A 3 7.26 52.38 -4.81
C GLN A 3 7.90 51.02 -4.52
N VAL A 4 7.41 50.38 -3.46
CA VAL A 4 7.75 49.02 -3.06
C VAL A 4 7.06 48.06 -4.04
N VAL A 5 7.86 47.29 -4.79
CA VAL A 5 7.36 46.18 -5.61
C VAL A 5 7.05 45.00 -4.69
N GLN A 6 5.77 44.76 -4.44
CA GLN A 6 5.32 43.57 -3.72
C GLN A 6 5.35 42.36 -4.66
N ASN A 7 6.33 41.48 -4.50
CA ASN A 7 6.31 40.14 -5.08
C ASN A 7 5.16 39.34 -4.44
N LYS A 8 4.09 39.10 -5.20
CA LYS A 8 3.07 38.12 -4.86
C LYS A 8 3.65 36.72 -5.08
N THR A 9 4.03 36.06 -3.99
CA THR A 9 4.26 34.62 -3.95
C THR A 9 2.95 33.93 -4.37
N GLN A 10 2.90 33.44 -5.60
CA GLN A 10 1.80 32.58 -6.05
C GLN A 10 1.93 31.25 -5.33
N SER A 11 1.10 31.07 -4.31
CA SER A 11 0.71 29.76 -3.80
C SER A 11 0.18 28.95 -4.98
N LYS A 12 0.91 27.90 -5.38
CA LYS A 12 0.36 26.88 -6.29
C LYS A 12 -0.76 26.19 -5.53
N SER A 13 -2.00 26.63 -5.74
CA SER A 13 -3.18 25.84 -5.41
C SER A 13 -3.07 24.51 -6.16
N SER A 14 -3.00 23.39 -5.45
CA SER A 14 -2.95 22.06 -6.05
C SER A 14 -4.25 21.80 -6.80
N SER A 15 -4.19 21.98 -8.12
CA SER A 15 -5.29 21.74 -9.03
C SER A 15 -5.39 20.25 -9.38
N ALA A 16 -6.61 19.72 -9.25
CA ALA A 16 -7.12 18.43 -9.73
C ALA A 16 -6.75 17.17 -8.93
N VAL A 17 -7.52 16.89 -7.86
CA VAL A 17 -7.60 15.54 -7.29
C VAL A 17 -8.33 14.65 -8.30
N GLY A 18 -7.57 13.98 -9.16
CA GLY A 18 -8.09 12.79 -9.85
C GLY A 18 -8.55 11.78 -8.81
N LYS A 19 -9.72 11.16 -9.03
CA LYS A 19 -10.25 10.15 -8.10
C LYS A 19 -9.23 9.03 -7.94
N LYS A 20 -8.72 8.81 -6.71
CA LYS A 20 -7.77 7.73 -6.37
C LYS A 20 -8.24 6.40 -6.97
N PRO A 21 -7.42 5.70 -7.77
CA PRO A 21 -7.82 4.41 -8.32
C PRO A 21 -7.93 3.37 -7.20
N PRO A 22 -8.84 2.38 -7.29
CA PRO A 22 -8.99 1.37 -6.25
C PRO A 22 -7.73 0.51 -6.08
N TYR A 23 -6.96 0.29 -7.16
CA TYR A 23 -5.64 -0.35 -7.19
C TYR A 23 -4.94 0.04 -8.50
N LYS A 24 -3.63 -0.22 -8.62
CA LYS A 24 -2.87 -0.21 -9.88
C LYS A 24 -1.80 -1.30 -9.84
N VAL A 25 -1.94 -2.31 -10.69
CA VAL A 25 -1.04 -3.47 -10.83
C VAL A 25 -0.75 -3.72 -12.31
N ALA A 26 0.27 -4.53 -12.64
CA ALA A 26 0.68 -4.77 -14.03
C ALA A 26 -0.45 -5.39 -14.88
N ASP A 27 -1.05 -6.48 -14.37
CA ASP A 27 -2.11 -7.21 -15.06
C ASP A 27 -2.99 -7.95 -14.04
N ILE A 28 -4.26 -7.55 -13.95
CA ILE A 28 -5.23 -8.18 -13.05
C ILE A 28 -5.58 -9.62 -13.46
N GLY A 29 -5.34 -10.00 -14.73
CA GLY A 29 -5.53 -11.36 -15.25
C GLY A 29 -4.62 -12.40 -14.60
N LEU A 30 -3.57 -11.98 -13.89
CA LEU A 30 -2.66 -12.87 -13.18
C LEU A 30 -3.18 -13.33 -11.80
N ALA A 31 -4.35 -12.84 -11.36
CA ALA A 31 -4.88 -13.08 -10.02
C ALA A 31 -5.07 -14.57 -9.69
N ASP A 32 -5.55 -15.37 -10.64
CA ASP A 32 -5.77 -16.81 -10.42
C ASP A 32 -4.44 -17.57 -10.23
N TRP A 33 -3.39 -17.17 -10.93
CA TRP A 33 -2.05 -17.73 -10.73
C TRP A 33 -1.52 -17.35 -9.35
N GLY A 34 -1.58 -16.07 -8.99
CA GLY A 34 -1.13 -15.61 -7.67
C GLY A 34 -1.92 -16.25 -6.53
N ARG A 35 -3.21 -16.52 -6.71
CA ARG A 35 -4.03 -17.23 -5.72
C ARG A 35 -3.49 -18.63 -5.43
N ARG A 36 -3.18 -19.40 -6.47
CA ARG A 36 -2.63 -20.76 -6.32
C ARG A 36 -1.28 -20.73 -5.59
N GLU A 37 -0.45 -19.75 -5.88
CA GLU A 37 0.85 -19.62 -5.20
C GLU A 37 0.72 -19.16 -3.75
N ILE A 38 -0.21 -18.25 -3.44
CA ILE A 38 -0.54 -17.89 -2.06
C ILE A 38 -0.99 -19.12 -1.27
N GLU A 39 -1.88 -19.95 -1.81
CA GLU A 39 -2.35 -21.18 -1.16
C GLU A 39 -1.22 -22.20 -0.91
N MET A 40 -0.20 -22.23 -1.78
CA MET A 40 1.01 -23.03 -1.55
C MET A 40 1.88 -22.41 -0.44
N ALA A 41 2.12 -21.10 -0.49
CA ALA A 41 2.93 -20.39 0.49
C ALA A 41 2.34 -20.44 1.91
N GLU A 42 1.00 -20.46 2.06
CA GLU A 42 0.35 -20.64 3.37
C GLU A 42 0.80 -21.92 4.09
N LYS A 43 1.11 -22.99 3.35
CA LYS A 43 1.62 -24.25 3.92
C LYS A 43 3.04 -24.11 4.46
N GLU A 44 3.84 -23.24 3.85
CA GLU A 44 5.24 -22.96 4.21
C GLU A 44 5.36 -21.78 5.20
N MET A 45 4.26 -21.13 5.57
CA MET A 45 4.23 -20.02 6.53
C MET A 45 3.44 -20.36 7.81
N PRO A 46 3.81 -21.42 8.55
CA PRO A 46 3.02 -21.91 9.68
C PRO A 46 2.87 -20.89 10.81
N GLY A 47 3.81 -19.96 10.95
CA GLY A 47 3.75 -18.87 11.93
C GLY A 47 2.58 -17.92 11.69
N LEU A 48 2.41 -17.43 10.45
CA LEU A 48 1.27 -16.57 10.10
C LEU A 48 -0.04 -17.33 10.20
N MET A 49 -0.06 -18.60 9.77
CA MET A 49 -1.27 -19.42 9.89
C MET A 49 -1.65 -19.68 11.36
N ALA A 50 -0.68 -19.85 12.25
CA ALA A 50 -0.92 -19.95 13.68
C ALA A 50 -1.47 -18.64 14.27
N ILE A 51 -0.95 -17.49 13.84
CA ILE A 51 -1.46 -16.17 14.24
C ILE A 51 -2.92 -15.99 13.81
N ARG A 52 -3.26 -16.33 12.56
CA ARG A 52 -4.65 -16.30 12.07
C ARG A 52 -5.54 -17.18 12.96
N ARG A 53 -5.18 -18.46 13.16
CA ARG A 53 -5.96 -19.36 14.02
C ARG A 53 -6.15 -18.85 15.45
N LYS A 54 -5.12 -18.22 16.03
CA LYS A 54 -5.15 -17.74 17.41
C LYS A 54 -6.00 -16.48 17.60
N TYR A 55 -5.97 -15.56 16.64
CA TYR A 55 -6.50 -14.21 16.83
C TYR A 55 -7.64 -13.79 15.87
N ALA A 56 -7.99 -14.62 14.88
CA ALA A 56 -9.09 -14.33 13.96
C ALA A 56 -10.42 -14.06 14.68
N ALA A 57 -10.73 -14.80 15.74
CA ALA A 57 -12.00 -14.63 16.47
C ALA A 57 -12.07 -13.30 17.25
N SER A 58 -10.95 -12.83 17.80
CA SER A 58 -10.92 -11.59 18.58
C SER A 58 -10.75 -10.34 17.72
N LYS A 59 -10.33 -10.48 16.44
CA LYS A 59 -10.08 -9.40 15.47
C LYS A 59 -9.33 -8.21 16.11
N PRO A 60 -8.12 -8.41 16.64
CA PRO A 60 -7.42 -7.40 17.43
C PRO A 60 -7.05 -6.15 16.64
N LEU A 61 -7.02 -6.22 15.30
CA LEU A 61 -6.72 -5.10 14.42
C LEU A 61 -7.98 -4.44 13.86
N ARG A 62 -9.17 -4.77 14.39
CA ARG A 62 -10.43 -4.17 13.94
C ARG A 62 -10.38 -2.65 14.01
N GLY A 63 -10.59 -2.01 12.87
CA GLY A 63 -10.58 -0.55 12.71
C GLY A 63 -9.19 0.06 12.54
N ALA A 64 -8.13 -0.75 12.57
CA ALA A 64 -6.79 -0.29 12.24
C ALA A 64 -6.64 -0.12 10.72
N ARG A 65 -6.04 0.99 10.31
CA ARG A 65 -5.68 1.29 8.92
C ARG A 65 -4.17 1.15 8.71
N ILE A 66 -3.76 0.04 8.10
CA ILE A 66 -2.35 -0.34 7.91
C ILE A 66 -1.92 -0.01 6.48
N ALA A 67 -0.96 0.91 6.36
CA ALA A 67 -0.25 1.16 5.11
C ALA A 67 1.04 0.33 5.10
N GLY A 68 1.24 -0.49 4.07
CA GLY A 68 2.46 -1.26 3.88
C GLY A 68 3.31 -0.74 2.73
N CYS A 69 4.61 -0.63 2.96
CA CYS A 69 5.64 -0.39 1.95
C CYS A 69 6.73 -1.45 2.14
N LEU A 70 6.50 -2.60 1.52
CA LEU A 70 7.35 -3.79 1.60
C LEU A 70 7.24 -4.54 0.27
N HIS A 71 8.28 -5.25 -0.14
CA HIS A 71 8.28 -6.07 -1.36
C HIS A 71 6.94 -6.79 -1.60
N MET A 72 6.28 -6.53 -2.74
CA MET A 72 4.95 -7.07 -3.03
C MET A 72 5.09 -8.47 -3.64
N THR A 73 5.37 -9.44 -2.78
CA THR A 73 5.59 -10.86 -3.14
C THR A 73 4.44 -11.75 -2.68
N ILE A 74 4.50 -13.04 -3.01
CA ILE A 74 3.57 -14.07 -2.52
C ILE A 74 3.59 -14.17 -0.98
N GLU A 75 4.76 -14.08 -0.35
CA GLU A 75 4.88 -14.13 1.11
C GLU A 75 4.22 -12.91 1.76
N THR A 76 4.42 -11.73 1.16
CA THR A 76 3.76 -10.49 1.59
C THR A 76 2.25 -10.56 1.39
N ALA A 77 1.77 -11.20 0.33
CA ALA A 77 0.34 -11.45 0.15
C ALA A 77 -0.27 -12.27 1.30
N VAL A 78 0.45 -13.28 1.81
CA VAL A 78 0.04 -14.04 3.01
C VAL A 78 0.05 -13.15 4.27
N LEU A 79 1.01 -12.24 4.40
CA LEU A 79 1.04 -11.26 5.48
C LEU A 79 -0.15 -10.30 5.42
N ILE A 80 -0.44 -9.72 4.25
CA ILE A 80 -1.59 -8.83 4.01
C ILE A 80 -2.89 -9.54 4.40
N GLU A 81 -3.11 -10.76 3.90
CA GLU A 81 -4.31 -11.52 4.24
C GLU A 81 -4.40 -11.89 5.72
N THR A 82 -3.26 -11.98 6.41
CA THR A 82 -3.24 -12.14 7.86
C THR A 82 -3.77 -10.88 8.55
N PHE A 83 -3.34 -9.69 8.14
CA PHE A 83 -3.87 -8.44 8.71
C PHE A 83 -5.37 -8.28 8.48
N LEU A 84 -5.86 -8.60 7.27
CA LEU A 84 -7.29 -8.62 6.96
C LEU A 84 -8.05 -9.61 7.86
N GLU A 85 -7.52 -10.82 8.02
CA GLU A 85 -8.11 -11.85 8.89
C GLU A 85 -8.09 -11.43 10.37
N LEU A 86 -7.19 -10.52 10.77
CA LEU A 86 -7.19 -9.93 12.12
C LEU A 86 -8.04 -8.66 12.24
N GLY A 87 -8.72 -8.23 11.17
CA GLY A 87 -9.70 -7.16 11.16
C GLY A 87 -9.20 -5.79 10.67
N ALA A 88 -7.96 -5.71 10.18
CA ALA A 88 -7.42 -4.45 9.65
C ALA A 88 -8.02 -4.08 8.29
N GLU A 89 -8.06 -2.79 8.00
CA GLU A 89 -8.07 -2.26 6.63
C GLU A 89 -6.61 -2.11 6.17
N VAL A 90 -6.30 -2.56 4.96
CA VAL A 90 -4.92 -2.61 4.46
C VAL A 90 -4.84 -1.96 3.09
N GLN A 91 -3.79 -1.20 2.83
CA GLN A 91 -3.36 -0.79 1.49
C GLN A 91 -1.85 -0.91 1.35
N TRP A 92 -1.36 -1.19 0.15
CA TRP A 92 0.02 -1.66 -0.03
C TRP A 92 0.71 -1.06 -1.27
N SER A 93 1.99 -0.75 -1.11
CA SER A 93 2.95 -0.47 -2.18
C SER A 93 4.20 -1.33 -2.00
N SER A 94 5.01 -1.45 -3.05
CA SER A 94 6.33 -2.07 -2.93
C SER A 94 7.36 -1.07 -2.40
N CYS A 95 8.41 -1.56 -1.73
CA CYS A 95 9.59 -0.77 -1.36
C CYS A 95 10.76 -0.90 -2.35
N ASN A 96 10.56 -1.61 -3.47
CA ASN A 96 11.55 -1.69 -4.53
C ASN A 96 10.90 -1.98 -5.90
N LYS A 97 11.22 -1.12 -6.86
CA LYS A 97 10.71 -1.12 -8.25
C LYS A 97 10.80 -2.45 -8.99
N PHE A 98 11.73 -3.33 -8.62
CA PHE A 98 11.94 -4.61 -9.29
C PHE A 98 11.48 -5.82 -8.46
N SER A 99 11.03 -5.60 -7.23
CA SER A 99 10.74 -6.68 -6.29
C SER A 99 9.33 -7.25 -6.39
N THR A 100 8.39 -6.48 -6.96
CA THR A 100 7.01 -6.93 -7.13
C THR A 100 6.95 -8.23 -7.93
N GLN A 101 6.16 -9.16 -7.43
CA GLN A 101 5.67 -10.33 -8.15
C GLN A 101 4.26 -10.01 -8.63
N ASP A 102 4.09 -9.72 -9.91
CA ASP A 102 2.85 -9.12 -10.43
C ASP A 102 1.60 -9.99 -10.20
N HIS A 103 1.76 -11.31 -10.20
CA HIS A 103 0.68 -12.24 -9.90
C HIS A 103 0.26 -12.18 -8.42
N ALA A 104 1.19 -11.95 -7.48
CA ALA A 104 0.86 -11.70 -6.07
C ALA A 104 0.09 -10.39 -5.90
N ALA A 105 0.56 -9.31 -6.54
CA ALA A 105 -0.10 -8.02 -6.54
C ALA A 105 -1.53 -8.12 -7.11
N ALA A 106 -1.68 -8.78 -8.26
CA ALA A 106 -2.97 -9.03 -8.89
C ALA A 106 -3.92 -9.86 -8.00
N ALA A 107 -3.42 -10.91 -7.35
CA ALA A 107 -4.22 -11.76 -6.47
C ALA A 107 -4.74 -11.03 -5.22
N ILE A 108 -3.99 -10.07 -4.70
CA ILE A 108 -4.43 -9.23 -3.58
C ILE A 108 -5.38 -8.13 -4.07
N ALA A 109 -5.08 -7.48 -5.20
CA ALA A 109 -5.97 -6.48 -5.81
C ALA A 109 -7.35 -7.06 -6.16
N ALA A 110 -7.41 -8.29 -6.70
CA ALA A 110 -8.65 -8.99 -7.03
C ALA A 110 -9.53 -9.29 -5.80
N ARG A 111 -8.95 -9.30 -4.59
CA ARG A 111 -9.71 -9.41 -3.33
C ARG A 111 -10.31 -8.08 -2.86
N GLY A 112 -10.10 -7.01 -3.62
CA GLY A 112 -10.58 -5.66 -3.27
C GLY A 112 -9.64 -4.90 -2.32
N VAL A 113 -8.41 -5.38 -2.13
CA VAL A 113 -7.40 -4.69 -1.33
C VAL A 113 -6.66 -3.68 -2.22
N PRO A 114 -6.55 -2.40 -1.84
CA PRO A 114 -5.79 -1.42 -2.62
C PRO A 114 -4.30 -1.78 -2.67
N VAL A 115 -3.82 -2.15 -3.85
CA VAL A 115 -2.39 -2.40 -4.13
C VAL A 115 -1.95 -1.49 -5.26
N TYR A 116 -0.84 -0.78 -5.03
CA TYR A 116 -0.18 0.09 -5.99
C TYR A 116 1.25 -0.43 -6.16
N ALA A 117 1.40 -1.44 -7.01
CA ALA A 117 2.69 -2.10 -7.21
C ALA A 117 2.72 -2.89 -8.52
N TRP A 118 3.80 -2.75 -9.29
CA TRP A 118 4.16 -3.62 -10.40
C TRP A 118 5.66 -3.76 -10.55
N LYS A 119 6.11 -4.81 -11.25
CA LYS A 119 7.53 -5.00 -11.53
C LYS A 119 7.99 -4.05 -12.64
N GLY A 120 9.07 -3.33 -12.40
CA GLY A 120 9.66 -2.40 -13.36
C GLY A 120 9.04 -1.00 -13.35
N GLU A 121 8.51 -0.56 -12.21
CA GLU A 121 8.10 0.84 -11.98
C GLU A 121 9.23 1.83 -12.32
N THR A 122 8.87 3.01 -12.84
CA THR A 122 9.78 4.16 -12.85
C THR A 122 9.94 4.79 -11.47
N ASP A 123 10.85 5.75 -11.33
CA ASP A 123 11.06 6.50 -10.10
C ASP A 123 9.81 7.27 -9.67
N GLU A 124 9.14 7.92 -10.63
CA GLU A 124 7.92 8.67 -10.40
C GLU A 124 6.74 7.77 -10.07
N GLU A 125 6.66 6.60 -10.71
CA GLU A 125 5.61 5.62 -10.45
C GLU A 125 5.75 5.01 -9.05
N TYR A 126 6.96 4.70 -8.63
CA TYR A 126 7.28 4.22 -7.29
C TYR A 126 6.84 5.21 -6.20
N ASP A 127 7.25 6.48 -6.34
CA ASP A 127 6.85 7.52 -5.40
C ASP A 127 5.32 7.71 -5.39
N TRP A 128 4.69 7.68 -6.56
CA TRP A 128 3.23 7.76 -6.69
C TRP A 128 2.53 6.59 -5.98
N CYS A 129 3.06 5.37 -6.11
CA CYS A 129 2.55 4.17 -5.45
C CYS A 129 2.55 4.32 -3.93
N ILE A 130 3.67 4.78 -3.35
CA ILE A 130 3.76 5.03 -1.90
C ILE A 130 2.76 6.12 -1.50
N GLU A 131 2.64 7.21 -2.26
CA GLU A 131 1.69 8.30 -1.98
C GLU A 131 0.24 7.79 -1.93
N GLN A 132 -0.13 6.84 -2.80
CA GLN A 132 -1.46 6.25 -2.77
C GLN A 132 -1.75 5.48 -1.48
N THR A 133 -0.72 5.11 -0.70
CA THR A 133 -0.88 4.41 0.59
C THR A 133 -1.05 5.35 1.79
N LEU A 134 -1.07 6.68 1.60
CA LEU A 134 -1.18 7.61 2.71
C LEU A 134 -2.63 7.80 3.22
N ILE A 135 -3.58 7.91 2.29
CA ILE A 135 -5.00 8.17 2.58
C ILE A 135 -5.82 6.95 2.17
N PHE A 136 -6.66 6.43 3.06
CA PHE A 136 -7.52 5.27 2.80
C PHE A 136 -8.71 5.62 1.91
N PRO A 137 -9.38 4.64 1.28
CA PRO A 137 -10.50 4.90 0.36
C PRO A 137 -11.66 5.72 0.95
N ASN A 138 -11.83 5.70 2.28
CA ASN A 138 -12.81 6.49 3.02
C ASN A 138 -12.38 7.95 3.27
N GLY A 139 -11.18 8.35 2.85
CA GLY A 139 -10.61 9.67 3.07
C GLY A 139 -9.85 9.81 4.39
N GLU A 140 -9.81 8.79 5.23
CA GLU A 140 -9.09 8.81 6.50
C GLU A 140 -7.59 8.55 6.30
N PRO A 141 -6.71 9.15 7.13
CA PRO A 141 -5.28 8.88 7.05
C PRO A 141 -4.94 7.49 7.59
N LEU A 142 -3.81 6.93 7.15
CA LEU A 142 -3.21 5.72 7.74
C LEU A 142 -3.01 5.87 9.26
N GLN A 143 -3.02 4.76 9.99
CA GLN A 143 -2.79 4.73 11.45
C GLN A 143 -1.54 3.93 11.84
N LEU A 144 -1.23 2.89 11.07
CA LEU A 144 -0.09 2.00 11.29
C LEU A 144 0.70 1.86 9.99
N ILE A 145 2.01 1.75 10.12
CA ILE A 145 2.95 1.55 9.00
C ILE A 145 3.63 0.19 9.17
N VAL A 146 3.74 -0.56 8.07
CA VAL A 146 4.70 -1.66 7.91
C VAL A 146 5.67 -1.25 6.82
N ASP A 147 6.92 -0.98 7.18
CA ASP A 147 7.91 -0.41 6.26
C ASP A 147 9.15 -1.29 6.18
N ASP A 148 9.72 -1.39 4.98
CA ASP A 148 11.00 -2.03 4.70
C ASP A 148 11.84 -1.06 3.87
N GLY A 149 12.93 -0.57 4.45
CA GLY A 149 13.77 0.48 3.86
C GLY A 149 13.43 1.91 4.31
N GLY A 150 12.18 2.18 4.74
CA GLY A 150 11.81 3.43 5.41
C GLY A 150 11.25 4.53 4.50
N ASP A 151 10.96 4.25 3.22
CA ASP A 151 10.52 5.27 2.25
C ASP A 151 9.11 5.79 2.55
N LEU A 152 8.18 4.93 3.00
CA LEU A 152 6.85 5.36 3.42
C LEU A 152 6.93 6.23 4.69
N THR A 153 7.75 5.81 5.65
CA THR A 153 8.02 6.58 6.86
C THR A 153 8.62 7.93 6.50
N ALA A 154 9.62 7.98 5.62
CA ALA A 154 10.23 9.22 5.15
C ALA A 154 9.21 10.12 4.43
N MET A 155 8.31 9.54 3.64
CA MET A 155 7.25 10.28 2.95
C MET A 155 6.31 10.97 3.93
N VAL A 156 5.83 10.29 4.97
CA VAL A 156 4.94 10.86 6.00
C VAL A 156 5.59 12.06 6.71
N HIS A 157 6.91 12.08 6.86
CA HIS A 157 7.63 13.20 7.50
C HIS A 157 7.88 14.39 6.56
N LYS A 158 7.56 14.30 5.26
CA LYS A 158 7.68 15.44 4.35
C LYS A 158 6.64 16.50 4.71
N PRO A 159 6.96 17.81 4.67
CA PRO A 159 6.02 18.87 5.04
C PRO A 159 4.69 18.90 4.27
N ALA A 160 4.60 18.23 3.12
CA ALA A 160 3.37 18.10 2.35
C ALA A 160 2.35 17.12 2.97
N TYR A 161 2.79 16.25 3.90
CA TYR A 161 1.99 15.17 4.49
C TYR A 161 2.01 15.14 6.03
N ALA A 162 2.72 16.10 6.65
CA ALA A 162 2.89 16.24 8.10
C ALA A 162 1.88 17.19 8.74
#